data_AF-A0A1H6AGM2-F1
#
_entry.id   AF-A0A1H6AGM2-F1
#
_cell.length_a   1.000
_cell.length_b   1.000
_cell.length_c   1.000
_cell.angle_alpha   90.00
_cell.angle_beta   90.00
_cell.angle_gamma   90.00
#
_symmetry.space_group_name_H-M   'P 1'
#
loop_
_entity.id
_entity.type
_entity.pdbx_description
1 polymer ?
#
loop_
_entity_poly.entity_id
_entity_poly.type
_entity_poly.pdbx_seq_one_letter_code
_entity_poly.pdbx_strand_id
1 'polypeptide(L)' 'MSLVVGHCRRAWRRAVRSYLLVCARDDAAARGLTVPDGVWICGRCHQALLELTSLREHLRVEHAFP' A
#
# COMPACT_ATOMS: atom_id res chain seq x y z
N MET A 1 13.45 31.27 -1.54
CA MET A 1 14.07 30.18 -0.72
C MET A 1 13.09 29.48 0.25
N SER A 2 11.87 30.00 0.48
CA SER A 2 10.89 29.38 1.43
C SER A 2 10.16 28.13 0.91
N LEU A 3 10.02 27.97 -0.42
CA LEU A 3 9.33 26.81 -1.00
C LEU A 3 10.12 25.51 -0.78
N VAL A 4 11.45 25.54 -0.94
CA VAL A 4 12.34 24.38 -0.79
C VAL A 4 12.27 23.80 0.61
N VAL A 5 12.31 24.63 1.66
CA VAL A 5 12.13 24.21 3.05
C VAL A 5 10.77 23.55 3.28
N GLY A 6 9.71 24.07 2.66
CA GLY A 6 8.37 23.47 2.70
C GLY A 6 8.28 22.10 2.02
N HIS A 7 8.97 21.92 0.88
CA HIS A 7 9.08 20.64 0.19
C HIS A 7 9.90 19.63 1.00
N CYS A 8 11.04 20.03 1.57
CA CYS A 8 11.86 19.21 2.45
C CYS A 8 11.08 18.75 3.69
N ARG A 9 10.30 19.63 4.34
CA ARG A 9 9.48 19.25 5.50
C ARG A 9 8.35 18.27 5.16
N ARG A 10 7.76 18.39 3.97
CA ARG A 10 6.75 17.42 3.48
C ARG A 10 7.39 16.09 3.12
N ALA A 11 8.52 16.10 2.43
CA ALA A 11 9.28 14.90 2.08
C ALA A 11 9.75 14.16 3.35
N TRP A 12 10.29 14.87 4.33
CA TRP A 12 10.68 14.30 5.62
C TRP A 12 9.50 13.66 6.34
N ARG A 13 8.36 14.36 6.46
CA ARG A 13 7.15 13.77 7.07
C ARG A 13 6.67 12.52 6.36
N ARG A 14 6.78 12.47 5.02
CA ARG A 14 6.46 11.26 4.24
C ARG A 14 7.44 10.13 4.54
N ALA A 15 8.75 10.41 4.55
CA ALA A 15 9.78 9.43 4.85
C ALA A 15 9.63 8.85 6.26
N VAL A 16 9.44 9.70 7.28
CA VAL A 16 9.19 9.26 8.67
C VAL A 16 7.93 8.39 8.75
N ARG A 17 6.84 8.79 8.07
CA ARG A 17 5.61 8.00 8.06
C ARG A 17 5.81 6.64 7.39
N SER A 18 6.53 6.59 6.28
CA SER A 18 6.87 5.33 5.60
C SER A 18 7.73 4.43 6.49
N TYR A 19 8.74 4.98 7.17
CA TYR A 19 9.56 4.24 8.13
C TYR A 19 8.71 3.64 9.26
N LEU A 20 7.87 4.45 9.90
CA LEU A 20 6.99 3.99 10.98
C LEU A 20 6.01 2.90 10.52
N LEU A 21 5.49 3.00 9.29
CA LEU A 21 4.61 1.96 8.73
C LEU A 21 5.34 0.62 8.54
N VAL A 22 6.60 0.65 8.09
CA VAL A 22 7.42 -0.57 7.96
C VAL A 22 7.67 -1.18 9.33
N CYS A 23 8.11 -0.41 10.33
CA CYS A 23 8.30 -0.92 11.68
C CYS A 23 7.02 -1.50 12.28
N ALA A 24 5.86 -0.87 12.03
CA ALA A 24 4.58 -1.38 12.51
C ALA A 24 4.18 -2.70 11.82
N ARG A 25 4.53 -2.89 10.54
CA ARG A 25 4.33 -4.16 9.82
C ARG A 25 5.22 -5.27 10.38
N ASP A 26 6.48 -4.96 10.65
CA ASP A 26 7.41 -5.92 11.22
C ASP A 26 6.97 -6.36 12.63
N ASP A 27 6.51 -5.43 13.49
CA ASP A 27 5.93 -5.76 14.80
C ASP A 27 4.69 -6.64 14.67
N ALA A 28 3.80 -6.31 13.75
CA ALA A 28 2.61 -7.10 13.49
C ALA A 28 2.97 -8.52 13.04
N ALA A 29 3.92 -8.67 12.12
CA ALA A 29 4.41 -9.97 11.66
C ALA A 29 5.03 -10.78 12.81
N ALA A 30 5.84 -10.16 13.67
CA ALA A 30 6.42 -10.79 14.87
C ALA A 30 5.35 -11.29 15.86
N ARG A 31 4.16 -10.67 15.84
CA ARG A 31 3.01 -11.03 16.68
C ARG A 31 2.01 -11.94 15.95
N GLY A 32 2.31 -12.40 14.74
CA GLY A 32 1.44 -13.25 13.94
C GLY A 32 0.20 -12.53 13.38
N LEU A 33 0.24 -11.20 13.28
CA LEU A 33 -0.82 -10.38 12.71
C LEU A 33 -0.51 -10.08 11.23
N THR A 34 -1.47 -10.33 10.34
CA THR A 34 -1.34 -9.98 8.93
C THR A 34 -1.76 -8.52 8.72
N VAL A 35 -0.81 -7.65 8.37
CA VAL A 35 -1.09 -6.26 8.00
C VAL A 35 -1.01 -6.13 6.48
N PRO A 36 -2.09 -5.76 5.80
CA PRO A 36 -2.10 -5.68 4.35
C PRO A 36 -1.15 -4.60 3.83
N ASP A 37 -0.45 -4.90 2.74
CA ASP A 37 0.53 -3.98 2.16
C ASP A 37 -0.10 -2.72 1.53
N GLY A 38 -1.37 -2.85 1.12
CA GLY A 38 -2.23 -1.78 0.65
C GLY A 38 -3.60 -2.32 0.26
N VAL A 39 -4.55 -1.43 -0.03
CA VAL A 39 -5.84 -1.84 -0.62
C VAL A 39 -5.79 -1.55 -2.11
N TRP A 40 -5.97 -2.59 -2.91
CA TRP A 40 -6.05 -2.55 -4.36
C TRP A 40 -7.51 -2.66 -4.78
N ILE A 41 -7.91 -1.93 -5.82
CA ILE A 41 -9.29 -1.97 -6.31
C ILE A 41 -9.26 -2.42 -7.76
N CYS A 42 -10.05 -3.44 -8.10
CA CYS A 42 -10.25 -3.83 -9.49
C CYS A 42 -10.99 -2.73 -10.26
N GLY A 43 -10.44 -2.26 -11.37
CA GLY A 43 -11.07 -1.21 -12.19
C GLY A 43 -12.32 -1.65 -12.95
N ARG A 44 -12.60 -2.96 -13.07
CA ARG A 44 -13.76 -3.50 -13.79
C ARG A 44 -14.96 -3.74 -12.86
N CYS A 45 -14.74 -4.43 -11.75
CA CYS A 45 -15.82 -4.80 -10.82
C CYS A 45 -15.78 -4.08 -9.46
N HIS A 46 -14.80 -3.19 -9.25
CA HIS A 46 -14.58 -2.43 -8.01
C HIS A 46 -14.34 -3.28 -6.75
N GLN A 47 -13.99 -4.56 -6.90
CA GLN A 47 -13.63 -5.41 -5.76
C GLN A 47 -12.32 -4.92 -5.12
N ALA A 48 -12.34 -4.77 -3.79
CA ALA A 48 -11.19 -4.42 -2.99
C ALA A 48 -10.39 -5.67 -2.59
N LEU A 49 -9.08 -5.64 -2.80
CA LEU A 49 -8.15 -6.74 -2.56
C LEU A 49 -6.96 -6.23 -1.76
N LEU A 50 -6.59 -6.95 -0.71
CA LEU A 50 -5.57 -6.54 0.23
C LEU A 50 -4.13 -6.80 -0.24
N GLU A 51 -3.98 -7.60 -1.31
CA GLU A 51 -2.69 -8.00 -1.85
C GLU A 51 -2.65 -7.78 -3.37
N LEU A 52 -1.51 -7.31 -3.89
CA LEU A 52 -1.33 -7.08 -5.32
C LEU A 52 -1.38 -8.40 -6.11
N THR A 53 -0.88 -9.48 -5.53
CA THR A 53 -0.96 -10.84 -6.10
C THR A 53 -2.41 -11.28 -6.23
N SER A 54 -3.23 -11.05 -5.20
CA SER A 54 -4.67 -11.32 -5.25
C SER A 54 -5.38 -10.50 -6.32
N LEU A 55 -5.02 -9.22 -6.51
CA LEU A 55 -5.54 -8.42 -7.62
C LEU A 55 -5.17 -9.01 -8.98
N ARG A 56 -3.89 -9.39 -9.16
CA ARG A 56 -3.43 -9.99 -10.43
C ARG A 56 -4.14 -11.30 -10.73
N GLU A 57 -4.35 -12.14 -9.73
CA GLU A 57 -5.08 -13.39 -9.88
C GLU A 57 -6.56 -13.13 -10.18
N HIS A 58 -7.19 -12.22 -9.46
CA HIS A 58 -8.56 -11.80 -9.72
C HIS A 58 -8.76 -11.29 -11.16
N LEU A 59 -7.85 -10.44 -11.66
CA LEU A 59 -7.90 -9.97 -13.05
C LEU A 59 -7.76 -11.13 -14.05
N ARG A 60 -6.97 -12.16 -13.73
CA ARG A 60 -6.79 -13.33 -14.60
C ARG A 60 -7.96 -14.28 -14.58
N VAL A 61 -8.62 -14.49 -13.43
CA VAL A 61 -9.70 -15.47 -13.28
C VAL A 61 -11.04 -14.86 -13.67
N GLU A 62 -11.36 -13.67 -13.14
CA GLU A 62 -12.68 -13.04 -13.30
C GLU A 62 -12.78 -12.17 -14.55
N HIS A 63 -11.64 -11.74 -15.09
CA HIS A 63 -11.55 -10.76 -16.18
C HIS A 63 -10.60 -11.22 -17.30
N ALA A 64 -10.38 -12.54 -17.40
CA ALA A 64 -9.48 -13.19 -18.35
C ALA A 64 -9.74 -12.80 -19.82
N PHE A 65 -11.00 -12.51 -20.14
CA PHE A 65 -11.45 -12.11 -21.47
C PHE A 65 -11.98 -10.66 -21.46
N PRO A 66 -11.78 -9.92 -22.56
CA PRO A 66 -12.28 -8.56 -22.71
C PRO A 66 -13.82 -8.51 -22.73
#